data_AF-A0A7S3CLX6-F1
#
_entry.id   AF-A0A7S3CLX6-F1
#
_cell.length_a   1.000
_cell.length_b   1.000
_cell.length_c   1.000
_cell.angle_alpha   90.00
_cell.angle_beta   90.00
_cell.angle_gamma   90.00
#
_symmetry.space_group_name_H-M   'P 1'
#
loop_
_entity.id
_entity.type
_entity.pdbx_description
1 polymer ?
#
loop_
_entity_poly.entity_id
_entity_poly.type
_entity_poly.pdbx_seq_one_letter_code
_entity_poly.pdbx_strand_id
1 'polypeptide(L)'
;FISVIVDKFNEEIKKRQGAHNFTEEQKEWVKIQRLLVHTNPKIIPIEPINCLRLQCFKIVQSQAFEYTIMLAIIVNTVFLCIDHYGKSAQLEEILTVANQTFVVIFTVEMVLKITGYDFK
;
A
#
# COMPACT_ATOMS: atom_id res chain seq x y z
N PHE A 1 29.96 -22.67 13.84
CA PHE A 1 30.15 -21.40 14.58
C PHE A 1 28.82 -20.66 14.78
N ILE A 2 28.08 -20.31 13.72
CA ILE A 2 26.79 -19.60 13.81
C ILE A 2 25.71 -20.38 14.61
N SER A 3 25.56 -21.69 14.40
CA SER A 3 24.60 -22.52 15.16
C SER A 3 24.84 -22.46 16.67
N VAL A 4 26.10 -22.62 17.10
CA VAL A 4 26.47 -22.59 18.53
C VAL A 4 26.18 -21.22 19.16
N ILE A 5 26.34 -20.13 18.39
CA ILE A 5 26.00 -18.77 18.84
C ILE A 5 24.48 -18.62 18.99
N VAL A 6 23.70 -19.10 18.02
CA VAL A 6 22.22 -19.07 18.07
C VAL A 6 21.70 -19.89 19.26
N ASP A 7 22.27 -21.08 19.47
CA ASP A 7 21.89 -21.96 20.58
C ASP A 7 22.21 -21.31 21.94
N LYS A 8 23.38 -20.68 22.07
CA LYS A 8 23.77 -19.94 23.28
C LYS A 8 22.90 -18.71 23.52
N PHE A 9 22.58 -17.97 22.47
CA PHE A 9 21.68 -16.81 22.54
C PHE A 9 20.26 -17.22 22.95
N ASN A 10 19.73 -18.32 22.39
CA ASN A 10 18.43 -18.86 22.76
C ASN A 10 18.41 -19.41 24.20
N GLU A 11 19.50 -20.01 24.67
CA GLU A 11 19.68 -20.44 26.06
C GLU A 11 19.65 -19.25 27.03
N GLU A 12 20.34 -18.16 26.69
CA GLU A 12 20.33 -16.91 27.47
C GLU A 12 18.96 -16.21 27.47
N ILE A 13 18.27 -16.17 26.32
CA ILE A 13 16.90 -15.65 26.20
C ILE A 13 15.95 -16.44 27.11
N LYS A 14 16.05 -17.78 27.14
CA LYS A 14 15.21 -18.62 28.02
C LYS A 14 15.51 -18.38 29.50
N LYS A 15 16.80 -18.25 29.88
CA LYS A 15 17.20 -17.96 31.27
C LYS A 15 16.73 -16.58 31.75
N ARG A 16 16.66 -15.59 30.85
CA ARG A 16 16.29 -14.19 31.16
C ARG A 16 14.83 -13.82 30.83
N GLN A 17 13.91 -14.79 30.81
CA GLN A 17 12.47 -14.61 30.52
C GLN A 17 12.12 -13.93 29.18
N GLY A 18 12.97 -14.08 28.15
CA GLY A 18 12.61 -13.87 26.74
C GLY A 18 12.26 -12.44 26.28
N ALA A 19 12.03 -11.51 27.20
CA ALA A 19 11.60 -10.14 26.91
C ALA A 19 12.30 -9.08 27.77
N HIS A 20 13.23 -9.47 28.65
CA HIS A 20 13.88 -8.56 29.59
C HIS A 20 14.80 -7.52 28.91
N ASN A 21 15.21 -7.74 27.66
CA ASN A 21 16.06 -6.80 26.93
C ASN A 21 15.29 -5.66 26.23
N PHE A 22 13.95 -5.69 26.30
CA PHE A 22 13.10 -4.63 25.76
C PHE A 22 12.65 -3.71 26.88
N THR A 23 12.61 -2.40 26.60
CA THR A 23 11.92 -1.44 27.46
C THR A 23 10.43 -1.78 27.51
N GLU A 24 9.73 -1.34 28.56
CA GLU A 24 8.27 -1.59 28.67
C GLU A 24 7.51 -1.03 27.46
N GLU A 25 7.91 0.15 26.95
CA GLU A 25 7.37 0.71 25.71
C GLU A 25 7.57 -0.23 24.51
N GLN A 26 8.77 -0.80 24.35
CA GLN A 26 9.05 -1.74 23.26
C GLN A 26 8.20 -3.00 23.36
N LYS A 27 7.92 -3.49 24.58
CA LYS A 27 7.00 -4.63 24.78
C LYS A 27 5.57 -4.28 24.38
N GLU A 28 5.11 -3.07 24.70
CA GLU A 28 3.80 -2.58 24.27
C GLU A 28 3.70 -2.44 22.75
N TRP A 29 4.73 -1.90 22.08
CA TRP A 29 4.81 -1.84 20.62
C TRP A 29 4.71 -3.24 19.99
N VAL A 30 5.47 -4.20 20.51
CA VAL A 30 5.42 -5.59 20.03
C VAL A 30 4.05 -6.24 20.28
N LYS A 31 3.40 -5.91 21.40
CA LYS A 31 2.05 -6.39 21.72
C LYS A 31 1.02 -5.83 20.75
N ILE A 32 1.09 -4.54 20.42
CA ILE A 32 0.22 -3.89 19.44
C ILE A 32 0.44 -4.50 18.06
N GLN A 33 1.70 -4.70 17.65
CA GLN A 33 2.01 -5.32 16.36
C GLN A 33 1.44 -6.74 16.26
N ARG A 34 1.58 -7.56 17.31
CA ARG A 34 0.97 -8.90 17.35
C ARG A 34 -0.56 -8.81 17.30
N LEU A 35 -1.17 -7.84 17.97
CA LEU A 35 -2.61 -7.65 17.93
C LEU A 35 -3.07 -7.33 16.51
N LEU A 36 -2.43 -6.36 15.84
CA LEU A 36 -2.76 -5.94 14.47
C LEU A 36 -2.67 -7.09 13.47
N VAL A 37 -1.69 -8.00 13.63
CA VAL A 37 -1.54 -9.17 12.75
C VAL A 37 -2.66 -10.21 12.96
N HIS A 38 -3.16 -10.37 14.18
CA HIS A 38 -4.19 -11.37 14.51
C HIS A 38 -5.62 -10.82 14.44
N THR A 39 -5.79 -9.51 14.33
CA THR A 39 -7.11 -8.87 14.18
C THR A 39 -7.38 -8.54 12.72
N ASN A 40 -8.55 -8.90 12.20
CA ASN A 40 -9.01 -8.46 10.88
C ASN A 40 -10.25 -7.55 11.04
N PRO A 41 -10.06 -6.27 11.42
CA PRO A 41 -11.18 -5.35 11.60
C PRO A 41 -11.89 -5.12 10.25
N LYS A 42 -13.18 -5.44 10.18
CA LYS A 42 -14.00 -5.18 9.00
C LYS A 42 -14.46 -3.71 9.03
N ILE A 43 -13.85 -2.88 8.19
CA ILE A 43 -14.27 -1.49 7.99
C ILE A 43 -15.45 -1.51 7.02
N ILE A 44 -16.66 -1.27 7.51
CA ILE A 44 -17.88 -1.17 6.67
C ILE A 44 -18.05 0.30 6.28
N PRO A 45 -17.95 0.65 4.99
CA PRO A 45 -18.06 2.04 4.57
C PRO A 45 -19.52 2.51 4.64
N ILE A 46 -19.74 3.72 5.15
CA ILE A 46 -21.06 4.32 5.31
C ILE A 46 -21.45 5.02 4.01
N GLU A 47 -22.60 4.66 3.44
CA GLU A 47 -23.08 5.28 2.20
C GLU A 47 -23.47 6.76 2.42
N PRO A 48 -23.04 7.68 1.53
CA PRO A 48 -23.35 9.10 1.65
C PRO A 48 -24.73 9.46 1.09
N ILE A 49 -25.38 10.47 1.69
CA ILE A 49 -26.75 10.89 1.34
C ILE A 49 -26.81 11.71 0.04
N ASN A 50 -25.76 12.50 -0.25
CA ASN A 50 -25.74 13.41 -1.40
C ASN A 50 -25.62 12.62 -2.72
N CYS A 51 -26.48 12.92 -3.71
CA CYS A 51 -26.53 12.16 -4.97
C CYS A 51 -25.20 12.12 -5.74
N LEU A 52 -24.52 13.27 -5.88
CA LEU A 52 -23.21 13.35 -6.56
C LEU A 52 -22.16 12.50 -5.84
N ARG A 53 -22.12 12.61 -4.50
CA ARG A 53 -21.18 11.87 -3.65
C ARG A 53 -21.47 10.36 -3.68
N LEU A 54 -22.73 9.98 -3.71
CA LEU A 54 -23.17 8.58 -3.81
C LEU A 54 -22.76 7.94 -5.14
N GLN A 55 -22.84 8.70 -6.24
CA GLN A 55 -22.34 8.23 -7.54
C GLN A 55 -20.82 8.04 -7.51
N CYS A 56 -20.06 9.00 -7.00
CA CYS A 56 -18.60 8.86 -6.84
C CYS A 56 -18.25 7.66 -5.96
N PHE A 57 -18.94 7.49 -4.83
CA PHE A 57 -18.74 6.37 -3.91
C PHE A 57 -18.99 5.02 -4.60
N LYS A 58 -20.10 4.88 -5.35
CA LYS A 58 -20.40 3.65 -6.10
C LYS A 58 -19.38 3.33 -7.18
N ILE A 59 -18.87 4.34 -7.89
CA ILE A 59 -17.83 4.17 -8.90
C ILE A 59 -16.55 3.66 -8.25
N VAL A 60 -16.10 4.32 -7.18
CA VAL A 60 -14.85 4.00 -6.48
C VAL A 60 -14.90 2.63 -5.81
N GLN A 61 -16.06 2.22 -5.29
CA GLN A 61 -16.25 0.92 -4.66
C GLN A 61 -16.44 -0.23 -5.67
N SER A 62 -16.57 0.07 -6.96
CA SER A 62 -16.77 -0.96 -7.98
C SER A 62 -15.49 -1.76 -8.27
N GLN A 63 -15.63 -3.08 -8.34
CA GLN A 63 -14.50 -3.97 -8.65
C GLN A 63 -13.85 -3.67 -10.01
N ALA A 64 -14.66 -3.23 -10.98
CA ALA A 64 -14.19 -2.85 -12.31
C ALA A 64 -13.26 -1.63 -12.26
N PHE A 65 -13.58 -0.63 -11.44
CA PHE A 65 -12.72 0.53 -11.23
C PHE A 65 -11.39 0.12 -10.58
N GLU A 66 -11.44 -0.71 -9.53
CA GLU A 66 -10.24 -1.22 -8.87
C GLU A 66 -9.30 -1.97 -9.84
N TYR A 67 -9.85 -2.88 -10.66
CA TYR A 67 -9.07 -3.58 -11.67
C TYR A 67 -8.50 -2.67 -12.76
N THR A 68 -9.24 -1.63 -13.15
CA THR A 68 -8.77 -0.66 -14.15
C THR A 68 -7.53 0.09 -13.64
N ILE A 69 -7.57 0.55 -12.39
CA ILE A 69 -6.44 1.25 -11.76
C ILE A 69 -5.25 0.30 -11.55
N MET A 70 -5.51 -0.94 -11.11
CA MET A 70 -4.47 -1.95 -10.96
C MET A 70 -3.77 -2.24 -12.30
N LEU A 71 -4.53 -2.37 -13.39
CA LEU A 71 -3.97 -2.54 -14.73
C LEU A 71 -3.14 -1.32 -15.14
N ALA A 72 -3.62 -0.10 -14.90
CA ALA A 72 -2.88 1.12 -15.19
C ALA A 72 -1.54 1.19 -14.45
N ILE A 73 -1.48 0.74 -13.18
CA ILE A 73 -0.23 0.63 -12.42
C ILE A 73 0.74 -0.34 -13.10
N ILE A 74 0.28 -1.54 -13.46
CA ILE A 74 1.12 -2.55 -14.12
C ILE A 74 1.68 -2.00 -15.44
N VAL A 75 0.82 -1.39 -16.26
CA VAL A 75 1.23 -0.83 -17.55
C VAL A 75 2.24 0.31 -17.35
N ASN A 76 2.00 1.22 -16.39
CA ASN A 76 2.96 2.28 -16.04
C ASN A 76 4.33 1.71 -15.59
N THR A 77 4.33 0.63 -14.81
CA THR A 77 5.58 -0.05 -14.42
C THR A 77 6.31 -0.64 -15.63
N VAL A 78 5.58 -1.20 -16.61
CA VAL A 78 6.20 -1.68 -17.86
C VAL A 78 6.85 -0.52 -18.64
N PHE A 79 6.19 0.64 -18.73
CA PHE A 79 6.79 1.83 -19.35
C PHE A 79 8.06 2.28 -18.63
N LEU A 80 8.08 2.26 -17.29
CA LEU A 80 9.28 2.53 -16.51
C LEU A 80 10.40 1.50 -16.78
N CYS A 81 10.08 0.23 -16.99
CA CYS A 81 11.07 -0.80 -17.33
C CYS A 81 11.66 -0.65 -18.73
N ILE A 82 10.90 -0.08 -19.67
CA ILE A 82 11.36 0.18 -21.05
C ILE A 82 12.27 1.42 -21.11
N ASP A 83 12.16 2.33 -20.14
CA ASP A 83 12.94 3.56 -20.09
C ASP A 83 14.44 3.27 -19.90
N HIS A 84 15.25 3.61 -20.91
CA HIS A 84 16.70 3.40 -20.91
C HIS A 84 17.44 4.55 -21.59
N TYR A 85 18.71 4.71 -21.24
CA TYR A 85 19.59 5.72 -21.82
C TYR A 85 19.92 5.39 -23.29
N GLY A 86 19.83 6.38 -24.18
CA GLY A 86 20.07 6.18 -25.62
C GLY A 86 18.86 5.71 -26.44
N LYS A 87 17.64 5.87 -25.90
CA LYS A 87 16.38 5.62 -26.61
C LYS A 87 16.20 6.55 -27.83
N SER A 88 15.44 6.10 -28.82
CA SER A 88 15.11 6.91 -29.99
C SER A 88 14.19 8.08 -29.61
N ALA A 89 14.26 9.19 -30.37
CA ALA A 89 13.42 10.37 -30.14
C ALA A 89 11.91 10.04 -30.14
N GLN A 90 11.50 9.08 -30.98
CA GLN A 90 10.11 8.59 -31.02
C GLN A 90 9.72 7.86 -29.73
N LEU A 91 10.59 7.00 -29.19
CA LEU A 91 10.32 6.28 -27.95
C LEU A 91 10.29 7.22 -26.74
N GLU A 92 11.14 8.25 -26.74
CA GLU A 92 11.14 9.30 -25.72
C GLU A 92 9.82 10.10 -25.68
N GLU A 93 9.30 10.48 -26.85
CA GLU A 93 8.01 11.18 -26.94
C GLU A 93 6.86 10.31 -26.43
N ILE A 94 6.81 9.04 -26.86
CA ILE A 94 5.79 8.08 -26.42
C ILE A 94 5.83 7.90 -24.89
N LEU A 95 7.02 7.70 -24.32
CA LEU A 95 7.19 7.52 -22.87
C LEU A 95 6.76 8.78 -22.10
N THR A 96 7.08 9.96 -22.61
CA THR A 96 6.67 11.24 -22.01
C THR A 96 5.15 11.39 -21.99
N VAL A 97 4.49 11.14 -23.12
CA VAL A 97 3.02 11.22 -23.25
C VAL A 97 2.34 10.17 -22.37
N ALA A 98 2.87 8.94 -22.34
CA ALA A 98 2.35 7.86 -21.50
C ALA A 98 2.44 8.22 -20.01
N ASN A 99 3.61 8.68 -19.54
CA ASN A 99 3.79 9.10 -18.15
C ASN A 99 2.84 10.23 -17.75
N GLN A 100 2.69 11.24 -18.60
CA GLN A 100 1.75 12.34 -18.36
C GLN A 100 0.30 11.81 -18.27
N THR A 101 -0.06 10.87 -19.13
CA THR A 101 -1.40 10.24 -19.12
C THR A 101 -1.66 9.48 -17.82
N PHE A 102 -0.70 8.70 -17.33
CA PHE A 102 -0.83 7.98 -16.05
C PHE A 102 -0.96 8.93 -14.87
N VAL A 103 -0.21 10.03 -14.85
CA VAL A 103 -0.34 11.06 -13.80
C VAL A 103 -1.76 11.62 -13.76
N VAL A 104 -2.35 11.94 -14.93
CA VAL A 104 -3.73 12.44 -15.00
C VAL A 104 -4.72 11.39 -14.50
N ILE A 105 -4.57 10.13 -14.91
CA ILE A 105 -5.44 9.02 -14.47
C ILE A 105 -5.41 8.85 -12.95
N PHE A 106 -4.21 8.80 -12.35
CA PHE A 106 -4.06 8.65 -10.90
C PHE A 106 -4.54 9.89 -10.14
N THR A 107 -4.41 11.08 -10.71
CA THR A 107 -4.95 12.31 -10.11
C THR A 107 -6.48 12.28 -10.07
N VAL A 108 -7.12 11.88 -11.18
CA VAL A 108 -8.59 11.74 -11.23
C VAL A 108 -9.06 10.66 -10.26
N GLU A 109 -8.35 9.53 -10.18
CA GLU A 109 -8.62 8.46 -9.22
C GLU A 109 -8.56 8.97 -7.77
N MET A 110 -7.52 9.74 -7.43
CA MET A 110 -7.35 10.33 -6.11
C MET A 110 -8.50 11.27 -5.76
N VAL A 111 -8.89 12.16 -6.68
CA VAL A 111 -10.00 13.10 -6.48
C VAL A 111 -11.33 12.36 -6.28
N LEU A 112 -11.58 11.31 -7.07
CA LEU A 112 -12.78 10.48 -6.92
C LEU A 112 -12.81 9.77 -5.56
N LYS A 113 -11.69 9.20 -5.12
CA LYS A 113 -11.57 8.56 -3.80
C LYS A 113 -11.78 9.52 -2.65
N ILE A 114 -11.17 10.71 -2.70
CA ILE A 114 -11.36 11.75 -1.66
C ILE A 114 -12.82 12.18 -1.60
N THR A 115 -13.43 12.45 -2.75
CA THR A 115 -14.83 12.88 -2.81
C THR A 115 -15.79 11.78 -2.33
N GLY A 116 -15.51 10.51 -2.68
CA GLY A 116 -16.33 9.37 -2.29
C GLY A 116 -16.21 9.02 -0.80
N TYR A 117 -15.00 8.99 -0.27
CA TYR A 117 -14.71 8.50 1.08
C TYR A 117 -14.71 9.56 2.18
N ASP A 118 -14.72 10.86 1.84
CA ASP A 118 -14.88 12.04 2.71
C ASP A 118 -14.52 11.87 4.20
N PHE A 119 -13.51 12.61 4.67
CA PHE A 119 -13.00 12.55 6.04
C PHE A 119 -14.11 12.84 7.07
N LYS A 120 -14.60 11.80 7.76
CA LYS A 120 -15.41 11.94 8.97
C LYS A 120 -14.67 11.35 10.16
#